data_AF-A0A5C5UXW3-F1
#
_entry.id   AF-A0A5C5UXW3-F1
#
_cell.length_a   1.000
_cell.length_b   1.000
_cell.length_c   1.000
_cell.angle_alpha   90.00
_cell.angle_beta   90.00
_cell.angle_gamma   90.00
#
_symmetry.space_group_name_H-M   'P 1'
#
loop_
_entity.id
_entity.type
_entity.pdbx_description
1 polymer ?
#
loop_
_entity_poly.entity_id
_entity_poly.type
_entity_poly.pdbx_seq_one_letter_code
_entity_poly.pdbx_strand_id
1 'polypeptide(L)'
;MNGRRVLGGMIAAALLLGVLLSYGAEAQEPNPPVDPGKFKGKVTVFYVHGSIEGSVMIRDAKFERVRDRWFVTGTAPDVGDQNDWTRDTHAAVDWDRVESFYVFTEEQFQQQVFADPGAI
;
A
#
# COMPACT_ATOMS: atom_id res chain seq x y z
N MET A 1 -48.33 -4.22 60.44
CA MET A 1 -47.25 -5.11 59.97
C MET A 1 -47.41 -5.34 58.47
N ASN A 2 -46.30 -5.23 57.74
CA ASN A 2 -46.01 -5.74 56.39
C ASN A 2 -46.76 -5.05 55.22
N GLY A 3 -46.11 -4.54 54.17
CA GLY A 3 -44.71 -4.50 53.81
C GLY A 3 -44.56 -3.61 52.57
N ARG A 4 -43.69 -2.60 52.66
CA ARG A 4 -43.29 -1.70 51.57
C ARG A 4 -42.39 -2.45 50.58
N ARG A 5 -42.30 -1.88 49.37
CA ARG A 5 -41.18 -1.90 48.41
C ARG A 5 -41.24 -2.96 47.30
N VAL A 6 -41.75 -2.53 46.14
CA VAL A 6 -41.17 -2.91 44.84
C VAL A 6 -41.22 -1.68 43.93
N LEU A 7 -40.27 -0.77 44.09
CA LEU A 7 -40.03 0.32 43.12
C LEU A 7 -38.55 0.68 43.21
N GLY A 8 -37.72 0.16 42.32
CA GLY A 8 -36.28 0.43 42.37
C GLY A 8 -35.41 -0.44 41.47
N GLY A 9 -35.88 -0.80 40.28
CA GLY A 9 -35.16 -1.77 39.43
C GLY A 9 -35.01 -1.42 37.95
N MET A 10 -35.44 -0.25 37.46
CA MET A 10 -35.48 0.03 36.01
C MET A 10 -34.63 1.21 35.52
N ILE A 11 -33.81 1.85 36.36
CA ILE A 11 -32.97 2.98 35.90
C ILE A 11 -31.52 2.53 35.57
N ALA A 12 -31.06 1.39 36.09
CA ALA A 12 -29.67 0.94 35.89
C ALA A 12 -29.39 0.30 34.52
N ALA A 13 -30.41 -0.15 33.78
CA ALA A 13 -30.20 -0.86 32.51
C ALA A 13 -29.96 0.06 31.30
N ALA A 14 -30.43 1.31 31.34
CA ALA A 14 -30.32 2.22 30.20
C ALA A 14 -28.93 2.86 30.05
N LEU A 15 -28.15 2.96 31.13
CA LEU A 15 -26.82 3.60 31.11
C LEU A 15 -25.71 2.68 30.53
N LEU A 16 -25.91 1.36 30.53
CA LEU A 16 -24.92 0.41 29.99
C LEU A 16 -25.00 0.24 28.46
N LEU A 17 -26.13 0.57 27.83
CA LEU A 17 -26.29 0.52 26.37
C LEU A 17 -25.70 1.74 25.64
N GLY A 18 -25.59 2.89 26.31
CA GLY A 18 -25.07 4.13 25.71
C GLY A 18 -23.56 4.15 25.49
N VAL A 19 -22.80 3.32 26.21
CA VAL A 19 -21.33 3.28 26.10
C VAL A 19 -20.86 2.40 24.93
N LEU A 20 -21.65 1.41 24.52
CA LEU A 20 -21.29 0.51 23.42
C LEU A 20 -21.48 1.12 22.03
N LEU A 21 -22.34 2.13 21.87
CA LEU A 21 -22.59 2.81 20.59
C LEU A 21 -21.60 3.95 20.31
N SER A 22 -20.82 4.37 21.31
CA SER A 22 -19.87 5.49 21.17
C SER A 22 -18.46 5.06 20.75
N TYR A 23 -18.17 3.75 20.78
CA TYR A 23 -16.98 3.17 20.16
C TYR A 23 -17.29 2.73 18.73
N GLY A 24 -17.88 3.63 17.95
CA GLY A 24 -17.51 3.71 16.55
C GLY A 24 -16.05 4.16 16.51
N ALA A 25 -15.13 3.23 16.78
CA ALA A 25 -13.77 3.38 16.34
C ALA A 25 -13.89 3.51 14.82
N GLU A 26 -13.86 4.74 14.31
CA GLU A 26 -13.52 4.96 12.91
C GLU A 26 -12.24 4.16 12.74
N ALA A 27 -12.35 3.01 12.08
CA ALA A 27 -11.22 2.17 11.79
C ALA A 27 -10.35 3.02 10.87
N GLN A 28 -9.38 3.70 11.48
CA GLN A 28 -8.49 4.60 10.78
C GLN A 28 -7.93 3.79 9.62
N GLU A 29 -8.22 4.23 8.40
CA GLU A 29 -7.71 3.53 7.24
C GLU A 29 -6.18 3.47 7.40
N PRO A 30 -5.58 2.27 7.30
CA PRO A 30 -4.15 2.12 7.42
C PRO A 30 -3.47 3.09 6.47
N ASN A 31 -2.48 3.80 6.96
CA ASN A 31 -1.66 4.61 6.09
C ASN A 31 -0.82 3.69 5.18
N PRO A 32 -0.50 4.14 3.96
CA PRO A 32 0.45 3.44 3.12
C PRO A 32 1.80 3.30 3.84
N PRO A 33 2.56 2.23 3.56
CA PRO A 33 3.84 1.98 4.23
C PRO A 33 4.90 3.06 4.03
N VAL A 34 4.83 3.80 2.92
CA VAL A 34 5.71 4.92 2.55
C VAL A 34 4.84 6.02 1.95
N ASP A 35 5.30 7.28 2.04
CA ASP A 35 4.66 8.40 1.36
C ASP A 35 4.50 8.12 -0.15
N PRO A 36 3.26 8.00 -0.68
CA PRO A 36 3.01 7.75 -2.09
C PRO A 36 3.57 8.86 -2.99
N GLY A 37 3.70 10.09 -2.47
CA GLY A 37 4.29 11.22 -3.19
C GLY A 37 5.73 10.98 -3.62
N LYS A 38 6.44 10.03 -2.98
CA LYS A 38 7.82 9.67 -3.33
C LYS A 38 7.96 9.11 -4.75
N PHE A 39 6.91 8.50 -5.29
CA PHE A 39 6.94 7.73 -6.54
C PHE A 39 6.33 8.46 -7.75
N LYS A 40 5.62 9.56 -7.53
CA LYS A 40 4.92 10.29 -8.60
C LYS A 40 5.91 10.85 -9.62
N GLY A 41 5.70 10.57 -10.91
CA GLY A 41 6.54 11.03 -12.01
C GLY A 41 7.92 10.38 -12.04
N LYS A 42 8.05 9.18 -11.47
CA LYS A 42 9.34 8.51 -11.25
C LYS A 42 9.27 7.05 -11.66
N VAL A 43 10.44 6.49 -11.92
CA VAL A 43 10.63 5.05 -12.12
C VAL A 43 11.23 4.48 -10.85
N THR A 44 10.66 3.39 -10.34
CA THR A 44 11.15 2.72 -9.13
C THR A 44 11.50 1.28 -9.44
N VAL A 45 12.70 0.86 -9.04
CA VAL A 45 13.15 -0.52 -9.08
C VAL A 45 12.89 -1.13 -7.71
N PHE A 46 12.05 -2.16 -7.66
CA PHE A 46 11.72 -2.91 -6.44
C PHE A 46 12.47 -4.24 -6.45
N TYR A 47 13.29 -4.48 -5.43
CA TYR A 47 13.89 -5.79 -5.21
C TYR A 47 12.93 -6.63 -4.35
N VAL A 48 12.54 -7.79 -4.89
CA VAL A 48 11.43 -8.57 -4.35
C VAL A 48 11.93 -9.95 -3.91
N HIS A 49 11.72 -10.27 -2.64
CA HIS A 49 12.09 -11.55 -2.06
C HIS A 49 11.40 -12.71 -2.81
N GLY A 50 12.21 -13.67 -3.27
CA GLY A 50 11.72 -14.87 -3.97
C GLY A 50 11.11 -14.61 -5.35
N SER A 51 11.44 -13.48 -5.99
CA SER A 51 11.17 -13.28 -7.43
C SER A 51 12.22 -13.99 -8.27
N ILE A 52 11.82 -14.59 -9.41
CA ILE A 52 12.73 -15.24 -10.36
C ILE A 52 13.62 -14.20 -11.04
N GLU A 53 13.06 -13.03 -11.36
CA GLU A 53 13.78 -11.93 -12.02
C GLU A 53 14.53 -11.03 -11.02
N GLY A 54 14.35 -11.26 -9.72
CA GLY A 54 15.04 -10.52 -8.65
C GLY A 54 14.56 -9.09 -8.42
N SER A 55 14.08 -8.40 -9.47
CA SER A 55 13.54 -7.05 -9.38
C SER A 55 12.32 -6.82 -10.27
N VAL A 56 11.56 -5.77 -9.99
CA VAL A 56 10.43 -5.30 -10.82
C VAL A 56 10.54 -3.79 -10.95
N MET A 57 10.49 -3.28 -12.19
CA MET A 57 10.50 -1.85 -12.45
C MET A 57 9.08 -1.33 -12.64
N ILE A 58 8.72 -0.25 -11.95
CA ILE A 58 7.40 0.37 -12.05
C ILE A 58 7.55 1.89 -12.19
N ARG A 59 6.99 2.44 -13.26
CA ARG A 59 6.78 3.87 -13.48
C ARG A 59 5.48 4.32 -12.80
N ASP A 60 5.52 5.52 -12.23
CA ASP A 60 4.37 6.16 -11.58
C ASP A 60 3.71 5.28 -10.51
N ALA A 61 4.57 4.64 -9.71
CA ALA A 61 4.13 3.71 -8.68
C ALA A 61 3.16 4.37 -7.68
N LYS A 62 2.10 3.65 -7.33
CA LYS A 62 1.10 4.03 -6.34
C LYS A 62 0.74 2.85 -5.45
N PHE A 63 0.36 3.14 -4.21
CA PHE A 63 -0.16 2.13 -3.30
C PHE A 63 -1.63 1.87 -3.59
N GLU A 64 -1.98 0.60 -3.77
CA GLU A 64 -3.35 0.12 -3.81
C GLU A 64 -3.55 -0.93 -2.73
N ARG A 65 -4.67 -0.85 -2.03
CA ARG A 65 -5.01 -1.82 -1.00
C ARG A 65 -5.93 -2.88 -1.57
N VAL A 66 -5.54 -4.14 -1.44
CA VAL A 66 -6.37 -5.29 -1.80
C VAL A 66 -6.55 -6.14 -0.56
N ARG A 67 -7.76 -6.11 0.01
CA ARG A 67 -8.07 -6.65 1.35
C ARG A 67 -7.17 -6.01 2.41
N ASP A 68 -6.38 -6.81 3.12
CA ASP A 68 -5.50 -6.35 4.21
C ASP A 68 -4.05 -6.15 3.77
N ARG A 69 -3.80 -6.11 2.46
CA ARG A 69 -2.45 -6.09 1.90
C ARG A 69 -2.24 -4.87 1.02
N TRP A 70 -1.03 -4.34 1.08
CA TRP A 70 -0.59 -3.24 0.22
C TRP A 70 0.10 -3.79 -1.00
N PHE A 71 -0.31 -3.29 -2.16
CA PHE A 71 0.36 -3.52 -3.42
C PHE A 71 0.91 -2.20 -3.94
N VAL A 72 2.09 -2.23 -4.51
CA VAL A 72 2.61 -1.15 -5.33
C VAL A 72 2.25 -1.46 -6.77
N THR A 73 1.54 -0.55 -7.42
CA THR A 73 1.05 -0.73 -8.79
C THR A 73 1.50 0.42 -9.67
N GLY A 74 1.57 0.20 -10.98
CA GLY A 74 1.87 1.22 -11.97
C GLY A 74 2.02 0.58 -13.35
N THR A 75 2.94 1.09 -14.16
CA THR A 75 3.26 0.51 -15.47
C THR A 75 4.73 0.16 -15.59
N ALA A 76 5.06 -0.86 -16.38
CA ALA A 76 6.45 -1.16 -16.70
C ALA A 76 7.04 -0.01 -17.55
N PRO A 77 8.21 0.53 -17.20
CA PRO A 77 8.86 1.57 -18.00
C PRO A 77 9.40 1.01 -19.32
N ASP A 78 9.69 1.89 -20.28
CA ASP A 78 10.42 1.51 -21.48
C ASP A 78 11.92 1.42 -21.16
N VAL A 79 12.50 0.23 -21.31
CA VAL A 79 13.93 -0.04 -21.09
C VAL A 79 14.77 -0.05 -22.38
N GLY A 80 14.18 0.34 -23.51
CA GLY A 80 14.90 0.46 -24.79
C GLY A 80 14.99 -0.80 -25.64
N ASP A 81 14.53 -1.94 -25.11
CA ASP A 81 14.42 -3.16 -25.90
C ASP A 81 13.16 -3.12 -26.76
N GLN A 82 13.32 -3.21 -28.08
CA GLN A 82 12.22 -3.23 -29.04
C GLN A 82 11.37 -4.50 -28.94
N ASN A 83 11.90 -5.56 -28.32
CA ASN A 83 11.20 -6.82 -28.11
C ASN A 83 10.62 -6.94 -26.69
N ASP A 84 10.76 -5.92 -25.85
CA ASP A 84 10.14 -5.91 -24.52
C ASP A 84 8.62 -5.80 -24.64
N TRP A 85 7.97 -6.96 -24.54
CA TRP A 85 6.53 -7.10 -24.59
C TRP A 85 5.83 -6.63 -23.31
N THR A 86 6.59 -6.37 -22.24
CA THR A 86 6.04 -5.87 -20.96
C THR A 86 5.93 -4.36 -20.92
N ARG A 87 6.55 -3.65 -21.86
CA ARG A 87 6.49 -2.18 -21.98
C ARG A 87 5.08 -1.64 -21.86
N ASP A 88 4.91 -0.64 -20.99
CA ASP A 88 3.64 0.05 -20.71
C ASP A 88 2.50 -0.86 -20.20
N THR A 89 2.78 -2.13 -19.89
CA THR A 89 1.80 -3.02 -19.25
C THR A 89 1.66 -2.70 -17.77
N HIS A 90 0.50 -3.04 -17.21
CA HIS A 90 0.26 -2.88 -15.78
C HIS A 90 1.12 -3.85 -14.96
N ALA A 91 1.85 -3.31 -13.99
CA ALA A 91 2.65 -4.08 -13.05
C ALA A 91 2.13 -3.89 -11.62
N ALA A 92 2.24 -4.94 -10.82
CA ALA A 92 1.89 -4.91 -9.40
C ALA A 92 2.87 -5.77 -8.59
N VAL A 93 3.31 -5.25 -7.45
CA VAL A 93 4.18 -5.94 -6.50
C VAL A 93 3.53 -5.90 -5.12
N ASP A 94 3.55 -7.05 -4.46
CA ASP A 94 3.16 -7.19 -3.07
C ASP A 94 4.18 -6.52 -2.15
N TRP A 95 3.77 -5.49 -1.41
CA TRP A 95 4.69 -4.67 -0.61
C TRP A 95 5.41 -5.50 0.47
N ASP A 96 4.73 -6.49 1.04
CA ASP A 96 5.32 -7.33 2.10
C ASP A 96 6.52 -8.14 1.59
N ARG A 97 6.67 -8.26 0.27
CA ARG A 97 7.79 -8.97 -0.38
C ARG A 97 8.89 -8.03 -0.85
N VAL A 98 8.71 -6.72 -0.76
CA VAL A 98 9.73 -5.74 -1.15
C VAL A 98 10.81 -5.69 -0.07
N GLU A 99 12.04 -6.02 -0.43
CA GLU A 99 13.19 -5.96 0.48
C GLU A 99 13.83 -4.56 0.46
N SER A 100 13.97 -4.00 -0.74
CA SER A 100 14.52 -2.66 -0.95
C SER A 100 13.98 -2.06 -2.25
N PHE A 101 14.11 -0.75 -2.38
CA PHE A 101 13.70 -0.05 -3.60
C PHE A 101 14.55 1.18 -3.85
N TYR A 102 14.74 1.50 -5.13
CA TYR A 102 15.47 2.68 -5.60
C TYR A 102 14.57 3.50 -6.51
N VAL A 103 14.51 4.79 -6.25
CA VAL A 103 13.61 5.72 -6.94
C VAL A 103 14.44 6.67 -7.78
N PHE A 104 14.10 6.74 -9.06
CA PHE A 104 14.79 7.53 -10.07
C PHE A 104 13.84 8.58 -10.65
N THR A 105 14.35 9.79 -10.91
CA THR A 105 13.68 10.64 -11.90
C THR A 105 13.76 9.94 -13.27
N GLU A 106 12.88 10.31 -14.20
CA GLU A 106 12.96 9.78 -15.57
C GLU A 106 14.35 10.03 -16.17
N GLU A 107 14.93 11.22 -15.96
CA GLU A 107 16.28 11.54 -16.44
C GLU A 107 17.36 10.62 -15.87
N GLN A 108 17.32 10.34 -14.56
CA GLN A 108 18.26 9.42 -13.90
C GLN A 108 18.10 7.99 -14.42
N PHE A 109 16.86 7.55 -14.61
CA PHE A 109 16.56 6.23 -15.16
C PHE A 109 17.11 6.09 -16.59
N GLN A 110 16.86 7.07 -17.44
CA GLN A 110 17.36 7.08 -18.81
C GLN A 110 18.90 7.07 -18.87
N GLN A 111 19.57 7.80 -17.97
CA GLN A 111 21.04 7.75 -17.88
C GLN A 111 21.54 6.36 -17.49
N GLN A 112 20.92 5.72 -16.50
CA GLN A 112 21.39 4.43 -16.00
C GLN A 112 21.10 3.27 -16.96
N VAL A 113 19.98 3.31 -17.69
CA VAL A 113 19.58 2.27 -18.64
C VAL A 113 20.32 2.41 -19.97
N PHE A 114 20.46 3.63 -20.49
CA PHE A 114 20.88 3.85 -21.88
C PHE A 114 22.29 4.40 -22.05
N ALA A 115 22.87 5.07 -21.04
CA ALA A 115 24.23 5.59 -21.13
C ALA A 115 25.30 4.59 -20.69
N ASP A 116 24.93 3.57 -19.91
CA ASP A 116 25.82 2.46 -19.48
C ASP A 116 25.07 1.12 -19.52
N PRO A 117 24.94 0.49 -20.71
CA PRO A 117 24.21 -0.77 -20.87
C PRO A 117 24.93 -1.90 -20.10
N GLY A 118 24.49 -2.15 -18.87
CA GLY A 118 25.03 -3.16 -17.96
C GLY A 118 25.01 -2.80 -16.46
N ALA A 119 24.55 -1.60 -16.09
CA ALA A 119 24.57 -1.10 -14.70
C ALA A 119 23.35 -1.44 -13.83
N ILE A 120 22.41 -2.25 -14.33
CA ILE A 120 21.19 -2.72 -13.65
C ILE A 120 20.93 -4.18 -13.96
#